data_AF-A0A939MNK9-F1
#
_entry.id   AF-A0A939MNK9-F1
#
_cell.length_a   1.000
_cell.length_b   1.000
_cell.length_c   1.000
_cell.angle_alpha   90.00
_cell.angle_beta   90.00
_cell.angle_gamma   90.00
#
_symmetry.space_group_name_H-M   'P 1'
#
loop_
_entity.id
_entity.type
_entity.pdbx_description
1 polymer ?
#
loop_
_entity_poly.entity_id
_entity_poly.type
_entity_poly.pdbx_seq_one_letter_code
_entity_poly.pdbx_strand_id
1 'polypeptide(L)'
;MALDLSFKQLIDAAEDGAATIGQPTCIAIDRIDEDPDQPRRSFDEQKLEELAESVRQHGVLQPIVLRQATEEGRYVIVVGARRYRAAKRAGLRDIPAFIHAVGSADRYVQMIENIQRDDLDAPEIAAFVADRLEQGDNQSDISRKLGKPRDWVSRYASVQSMPEFLQSKLAGSSIRAVYELYQAWREQPHAVETLCAAQESFTDAHARQLARKIRSEVRGSPADGEGPPGAQAGRSPIASPVALRPSERDGVTAIAEKPLNSLADRNARMSPSLTIRVRHQDRMGCLLIDRLASRGSRHAVLLIDGTEEAEEVPASTVTIEEILFA
;
A
#
# COMPACT_ATOMS: atom_id res chain seq x y z
N MET A 1 0.52 -26.95 -17.78
CA MET A 1 1.18 -26.73 -16.47
C MET A 1 0.23 -25.91 -15.63
N ALA A 2 -0.16 -26.47 -14.50
CA ALA A 2 -1.20 -25.96 -13.62
C ALA A 2 -0.75 -24.67 -12.92
N LEU A 3 -1.54 -23.61 -13.08
CA LEU A 3 -1.52 -22.46 -12.18
C LEU A 3 -2.49 -22.77 -11.05
N ASP A 4 -2.04 -23.63 -10.13
CA ASP A 4 -2.69 -23.82 -8.83
C ASP A 4 -2.11 -22.76 -7.88
N LEU A 5 -2.53 -21.50 -8.11
CA LEU A 5 -2.41 -20.45 -7.10
C LEU A 5 -3.49 -20.76 -6.08
N SER A 6 -3.13 -21.65 -5.15
CA SER A 6 -4.03 -22.19 -4.16
C SER A 6 -4.70 -21.03 -3.40
N PHE A 7 -6.02 -21.10 -3.32
CA PHE A 7 -6.93 -20.28 -2.52
C PHE A 7 -6.39 -19.93 -1.11
N LYS A 8 -5.49 -20.77 -0.59
CA LYS A 8 -4.74 -20.59 0.65
C LYS A 8 -3.87 -19.32 0.67
N GLN A 9 -3.22 -18.94 -0.44
CA GLN A 9 -2.38 -17.72 -0.48
C GLN A 9 -3.22 -16.42 -0.47
N LEU A 10 -4.48 -16.49 -0.92
CA LEU A 10 -5.44 -15.39 -0.80
C LEU A 10 -5.99 -15.25 0.63
N ILE A 11 -6.02 -16.35 1.39
CA ILE A 11 -6.41 -16.37 2.80
C ILE A 11 -5.25 -15.91 3.69
N ASP A 12 -4.02 -16.40 3.44
CA ASP A 12 -2.84 -16.03 4.23
C ASP A 12 -2.52 -14.52 4.09
N ALA A 13 -2.73 -13.93 2.91
CA ALA A 13 -2.62 -12.48 2.72
C ALA A 13 -3.71 -11.66 3.44
N ALA A 14 -4.83 -12.31 3.82
CA ALA A 14 -5.91 -11.71 4.60
C ALA A 14 -5.71 -11.88 6.12
N GLU A 15 -4.84 -12.79 6.58
CA GLU A 15 -4.53 -12.97 7.99
C GLU A 15 -3.54 -11.90 8.52
N ASP A 16 -2.61 -11.41 7.68
CA ASP A 16 -1.58 -10.42 8.07
C ASP A 16 -2.07 -8.97 8.18
N GLY A 17 -3.32 -8.69 7.78
CA GLY A 17 -3.95 -7.40 7.96
C GLY A 17 -5.41 -7.62 8.33
N ALA A 18 -5.80 -7.19 9.53
CA ALA A 18 -7.15 -7.27 10.08
C ALA A 18 -8.20 -6.53 9.22
N ALA A 19 -8.47 -7.06 8.02
CA ALA A 19 -9.61 -6.76 7.19
C ALA A 19 -10.56 -7.94 7.40
N THR A 20 -11.61 -7.69 8.17
CA THR A 20 -12.66 -8.65 8.49
C THR A 20 -13.24 -9.25 7.20
N ILE A 21 -12.76 -10.42 6.77
CA ILE A 21 -13.57 -11.32 5.94
C ILE A 21 -14.69 -11.77 6.87
N GLY A 22 -15.80 -11.04 6.85
CA GLY A 22 -16.95 -11.31 7.71
C GLY A 22 -17.54 -12.69 7.45
N GLN A 23 -18.43 -13.15 8.34
CA GLN A 23 -19.24 -14.34 8.12
C GLN A 23 -19.97 -14.24 6.76
N PRO A 24 -20.02 -15.32 5.96
CA PRO A 24 -20.73 -15.29 4.68
C PRO A 24 -22.20 -14.95 4.93
N THR A 25 -22.67 -13.90 4.26
CA THR A 25 -24.05 -13.42 4.39
C THR A 25 -24.84 -13.86 3.18
N CYS A 26 -26.10 -14.26 3.37
CA CYS A 26 -27.00 -14.57 2.25
C CYS A 26 -27.46 -13.28 1.58
N ILE A 27 -27.17 -13.16 0.28
CA ILE A 27 -27.54 -12.00 -0.54
C ILE A 27 -28.56 -12.44 -1.59
N ALA A 28 -29.62 -11.65 -1.74
CA ALA A 28 -30.66 -11.91 -2.73
C ALA A 28 -30.10 -11.81 -4.15
N ILE A 29 -30.38 -12.81 -4.99
CA ILE A 29 -29.79 -12.95 -6.33
C ILE A 29 -30.18 -11.79 -7.26
N ASP A 30 -31.33 -11.16 -7.04
CA ASP A 30 -31.85 -10.00 -7.77
C ASP A 30 -31.09 -8.69 -7.49
N ARG A 31 -30.35 -8.64 -6.37
CA ARG A 31 -29.49 -7.50 -6.00
C ARG A 31 -28.06 -7.62 -6.51
N ILE A 32 -27.74 -8.69 -7.24
CA ILE A 32 -26.39 -9.02 -7.70
C ILE A 32 -26.31 -8.91 -9.22
N ASP A 33 -25.35 -8.12 -9.68
CA ASP A 33 -25.02 -7.91 -11.08
C ASP A 33 -23.71 -8.63 -11.45
N GLU A 34 -23.67 -9.11 -12.69
CA GLU A 34 -22.43 -9.58 -13.30
C GLU A 34 -21.62 -8.40 -13.81
N ASP A 35 -20.30 -8.46 -13.66
CA ASP A 35 -19.41 -7.45 -14.22
C ASP A 35 -19.36 -7.57 -15.76
N PRO A 36 -19.70 -6.51 -16.53
CA PRO A 36 -19.74 -6.55 -17.99
C PRO A 36 -18.37 -6.79 -18.63
N ASP A 37 -17.28 -6.51 -17.92
CA ASP A 37 -15.91 -6.61 -18.39
C ASP A 37 -15.28 -7.98 -18.10
N GLN A 38 -16.08 -8.97 -17.65
CA GLN A 38 -15.60 -10.33 -17.43
C GLN A 38 -15.05 -10.94 -18.73
N PRO A 39 -13.74 -11.31 -18.76
CA PRO A 39 -13.07 -11.75 -19.99
C PRO A 39 -13.57 -13.11 -20.49
N ARG A 40 -14.17 -13.93 -19.62
CA ARG A 40 -14.72 -15.23 -19.99
C ARG A 40 -16.22 -15.13 -20.24
N ARG A 41 -16.61 -14.98 -21.51
CA ARG A 41 -18.03 -14.91 -21.93
C ARG A 41 -18.60 -16.25 -22.39
N SER A 42 -17.77 -17.16 -22.90
CA SER A 42 -18.20 -18.50 -23.31
C SER A 42 -18.04 -19.51 -22.18
N PHE A 43 -19.11 -20.26 -21.92
CA PHE A 43 -19.12 -21.36 -20.96
C PHE A 43 -19.75 -22.59 -21.62
N ASP A 44 -19.25 -23.76 -21.24
CA ASP A 44 -19.81 -25.04 -21.59
C ASP A 44 -21.17 -25.21 -20.86
N GLU A 45 -22.25 -25.19 -21.62
CA GLU A 45 -23.61 -25.22 -21.07
C GLU A 45 -23.91 -26.52 -20.31
N GLN A 46 -23.35 -27.64 -20.75
CA GLN A 46 -23.54 -28.94 -20.10
C GLN A 46 -22.91 -28.94 -18.69
N LYS A 47 -21.67 -28.44 -18.58
CA LYS A 47 -21.00 -28.31 -17.27
C LYS A 47 -21.66 -27.31 -16.33
N LEU A 48 -22.34 -26.30 -16.89
CA LEU A 48 -23.10 -25.35 -16.08
C LEU A 48 -24.39 -25.98 -15.57
N GLU A 49 -25.03 -26.85 -16.35
CA GLU A 49 -26.23 -27.60 -15.94
C GLU A 49 -25.91 -28.62 -14.86
N GLU A 50 -24.82 -29.38 -15.00
CA GLU A 50 -24.33 -30.30 -13.96
C GLU A 50 -24.09 -29.56 -12.64
N LEU A 51 -23.51 -28.35 -12.70
CA LEU A 51 -23.29 -27.52 -11.51
C LEU A 51 -24.62 -26.99 -10.95
N ALA A 52 -25.57 -26.61 -11.80
CA ALA A 52 -26.89 -26.15 -11.36
C ALA A 52 -27.68 -27.25 -10.65
N GLU A 53 -27.60 -28.50 -11.13
CA GLU A 53 -28.21 -29.65 -10.46
C GLU A 53 -27.57 -29.89 -9.08
N SER A 54 -26.24 -29.86 -9.01
CA SER A 54 -25.52 -29.98 -7.73
C SER A 54 -25.92 -28.88 -6.74
N VAL A 55 -26.01 -27.63 -7.21
CA VAL A 55 -26.42 -26.47 -6.41
C VAL A 55 -27.90 -26.56 -5.99
N ARG A 56 -28.77 -27.14 -6.83
CA ARG A 56 -30.18 -27.36 -6.47
C ARG A 56 -30.34 -28.35 -5.32
N GLN A 57 -29.48 -29.38 -5.27
CA GLN A 57 -29.52 -30.42 -4.25
C GLN A 57 -28.84 -29.99 -2.94
N HIS A 58 -27.69 -29.32 -3.01
CA HIS A 58 -26.82 -29.06 -1.85
C HIS A 58 -26.69 -27.57 -1.50
N GLY A 59 -27.28 -26.68 -2.29
CA GLY A 59 -27.01 -25.25 -2.21
C GLY A 59 -25.62 -24.89 -2.72
N VAL A 60 -25.25 -23.62 -2.54
CA VAL A 60 -23.91 -23.14 -2.88
C VAL A 60 -22.98 -23.34 -1.69
N LEU A 61 -22.16 -24.39 -1.73
CA LEU A 61 -21.24 -24.74 -0.64
C LEU A 61 -20.12 -23.72 -0.43
N GLN A 62 -19.62 -23.12 -1.52
CA GLN A 62 -18.55 -22.13 -1.49
C GLN A 62 -19.12 -20.74 -1.81
N PRO A 63 -19.10 -19.80 -0.84
CA PRO A 63 -19.61 -18.45 -1.04
C PRO A 63 -18.98 -17.75 -2.24
N ILE A 64 -19.73 -16.84 -2.86
CA ILE A 64 -19.21 -15.94 -3.91
C ILE A 64 -18.60 -14.68 -3.27
N VAL A 65 -17.81 -13.93 -4.04
CA VAL A 65 -17.25 -12.65 -3.58
C VAL A 65 -17.89 -11.52 -4.36
N LEU A 66 -18.45 -10.57 -3.62
CA LEU A 66 -19.16 -9.41 -4.13
C LEU A 66 -18.45 -8.14 -3.71
N ARG A 67 -18.56 -7.08 -4.51
CA ARG A 67 -18.29 -5.70 -4.10
C ARG A 67 -19.58 -4.90 -4.13
N GLN A 68 -19.66 -3.81 -3.38
CA GLN A 68 -20.80 -2.88 -3.52
C GLN A 68 -20.80 -2.24 -4.92
N ALA A 69 -21.98 -2.11 -5.51
CA ALA A 69 -22.17 -1.34 -6.73
C ALA A 69 -22.25 0.16 -6.42
N THR A 70 -22.23 1.00 -7.47
CA THR A 70 -22.48 2.45 -7.35
C THR A 70 -23.92 2.75 -6.94
N GLU A 71 -24.86 1.90 -7.33
CA GLU A 71 -26.25 1.98 -6.91
C GLU A 71 -26.43 1.39 -5.50
N GLU A 72 -27.09 2.15 -4.62
CA GLU A 72 -27.29 1.74 -3.23
C GLU A 72 -28.01 0.40 -3.13
N GLY A 73 -27.41 -0.50 -2.35
CA GLY A 73 -27.98 -1.81 -2.08
C GLY A 73 -27.83 -2.82 -3.21
N ARG A 74 -27.11 -2.50 -4.29
CA ARG A 74 -26.71 -3.47 -5.31
C ARG A 74 -25.26 -3.93 -5.14
N TYR A 75 -24.94 -5.09 -5.70
CA TYR A 75 -23.63 -5.72 -5.60
C TYR A 75 -23.15 -6.20 -6.97
N VAL A 76 -21.84 -6.18 -7.19
CA VAL A 76 -21.22 -6.71 -8.41
C VAL A 76 -20.35 -7.91 -8.06
N ILE A 77 -20.42 -8.96 -8.87
CA ILE A 77 -19.61 -10.17 -8.68
C ILE A 77 -18.15 -9.90 -9.02
N VAL A 78 -17.28 -10.13 -8.04
CA VAL A 78 -15.82 -10.13 -8.23
C VAL A 78 -15.35 -11.53 -8.57
N VAL A 79 -15.80 -12.53 -7.79
CA VAL A 79 -15.40 -13.95 -7.96
C VAL A 79 -16.63 -14.86 -7.84
N GLY A 80 -16.67 -15.90 -8.68
CA GLY A 80 -17.68 -16.96 -8.57
C GLY A 80 -18.86 -16.85 -9.54
N ALA A 81 -18.69 -16.16 -10.67
CA ALA A 81 -19.74 -15.99 -11.69
C ALA A 81 -20.43 -17.30 -12.11
N ARG A 82 -19.68 -18.41 -12.24
CA ARG A 82 -20.26 -19.74 -12.55
C ARG A 82 -21.20 -20.26 -11.47
N ARG A 83 -20.88 -20.03 -10.18
CA ARG A 83 -21.73 -20.43 -9.05
C ARG A 83 -22.98 -19.57 -8.99
N TYR A 84 -22.85 -18.27 -9.23
CA TYR A 84 -23.99 -17.36 -9.36
C TYR A 84 -24.95 -17.80 -10.48
N ARG A 85 -24.43 -18.08 -11.68
CA ARG A 85 -25.25 -18.56 -12.81
C ARG A 85 -25.92 -19.90 -12.50
N ALA A 86 -25.20 -20.84 -11.89
CA ALA A 86 -25.74 -22.12 -11.46
C ALA A 86 -26.86 -21.94 -10.41
N ALA A 87 -26.66 -21.06 -9.43
CA ALA A 87 -27.67 -20.73 -8.43
C ALA A 87 -28.93 -20.09 -9.05
N LYS A 88 -28.75 -19.20 -10.03
CA LYS A 88 -29.84 -18.59 -10.79
C LYS A 88 -30.62 -19.63 -11.59
N ARG A 89 -29.93 -20.57 -12.27
CA ARG A 89 -30.57 -21.71 -12.97
C ARG A 89 -31.23 -22.71 -12.01
N ALA A 90 -30.67 -22.89 -10.82
CA ALA A 90 -31.25 -23.73 -9.78
C ALA A 90 -32.50 -23.12 -9.13
N GLY A 91 -32.79 -21.82 -9.38
CA GLY A 91 -33.95 -21.12 -8.84
C GLY A 91 -33.80 -20.70 -7.38
N LEU A 92 -32.56 -20.54 -6.89
CA LEU A 92 -32.33 -20.05 -5.53
C LEU A 92 -32.76 -18.58 -5.40
N ARG A 93 -33.24 -18.19 -4.22
CA ARG A 93 -33.58 -16.79 -3.89
C ARG A 93 -32.36 -16.01 -3.43
N ASP A 94 -31.57 -16.65 -2.57
CA ASP A 94 -30.39 -16.06 -1.94
C ASP A 94 -29.16 -16.93 -2.23
N ILE A 95 -27.99 -16.30 -2.25
CA ILE A 95 -26.70 -16.96 -2.42
C ILE A 95 -25.74 -16.51 -1.29
N PRO A 96 -25.02 -17.43 -0.63
CA PRO A 96 -24.01 -17.06 0.34
C PRO A 96 -22.89 -16.28 -0.34
N ALA A 97 -22.55 -15.13 0.21
CA ALA A 97 -21.54 -14.25 -0.33
C ALA A 97 -20.71 -13.59 0.77
N PHE A 98 -19.45 -13.34 0.45
CA PHE A 98 -18.64 -12.35 1.16
C PHE A 98 -18.83 -11.01 0.46
N ILE A 99 -19.24 -9.99 1.23
CA ILE A 99 -19.21 -8.61 0.77
C ILE A 99 -17.81 -8.10 1.04
N HIS A 100 -17.01 -8.00 -0.01
CA HIS A 100 -15.77 -7.26 0.02
C HIS A 100 -16.12 -5.79 0.18
N ALA A 101 -15.93 -5.29 1.40
CA ALA A 101 -15.93 -3.85 1.61
C ALA A 101 -14.74 -3.32 0.80
N VAL A 102 -15.00 -2.44 -0.15
CA VAL A 102 -13.95 -1.69 -0.85
C VAL A 102 -13.35 -0.71 0.16
N GLY A 103 -12.57 -1.25 1.10
CA GLY A 103 -11.81 -0.47 2.06
C GLY A 103 -10.66 0.22 1.36
N SER A 104 -10.05 1.22 2.00
CA SER A 104 -8.86 1.86 1.47
C SER A 104 -7.77 0.85 1.10
N ALA A 105 -7.61 -0.22 1.90
CA ALA A 105 -6.64 -1.29 1.66
C ALA A 105 -6.84 -1.98 0.30
N ASP A 106 -8.10 -2.24 -0.08
CA ASP A 106 -8.44 -2.86 -1.37
C ASP A 106 -8.07 -1.96 -2.56
N ARG A 107 -8.34 -0.66 -2.44
CA ARG A 107 -7.94 0.34 -3.45
C ARG A 107 -6.42 0.44 -3.59
N TYR A 108 -5.66 0.31 -2.51
CA TYR A 108 -4.20 0.25 -2.58
C TYR A 108 -3.70 -1.00 -3.31
N VAL A 109 -4.28 -2.17 -3.02
CA VAL A 109 -3.90 -3.43 -3.68
C VAL A 109 -4.13 -3.35 -5.20
N GLN A 110 -5.31 -2.89 -5.62
CA GLN A 110 -5.62 -2.69 -7.04
C GLN A 110 -4.67 -1.69 -7.70
N MET A 111 -4.36 -0.57 -7.03
CA MET A 111 -3.43 0.42 -7.54
C MET A 111 -2.00 -0.14 -7.66
N ILE A 112 -1.53 -0.94 -6.70
CA ILE A 112 -0.22 -1.59 -6.75
C ILE A 112 -0.14 -2.55 -7.93
N GLU A 113 -1.17 -3.38 -8.12
CA GLU A 113 -1.23 -4.32 -9.24
C GLU A 113 -1.20 -3.57 -10.58
N ASN A 114 -2.02 -2.54 -10.73
CA ASN A 114 -2.08 -1.75 -11.96
C ASN A 114 -0.76 -1.02 -12.26
N ILE A 115 -0.09 -0.45 -11.23
CA ILE A 115 1.25 0.14 -11.37
C ILE A 115 2.28 -0.92 -11.79
N GLN A 116 2.19 -2.16 -11.31
CA GLN A 116 3.12 -3.24 -11.66
C GLN A 116 2.91 -3.78 -13.07
N ARG A 117 1.70 -3.66 -13.61
CA ARG A 117 1.37 -4.06 -14.98
C ARG A 117 1.75 -2.99 -16.02
N ASP A 118 2.25 -1.84 -15.58
CA ASP A 118 2.46 -0.65 -16.42
C ASP A 118 1.16 -0.20 -17.14
N ASP A 119 0.00 -0.48 -16.52
CA ASP A 119 -1.34 -0.27 -17.10
C ASP A 119 -1.94 1.13 -16.82
N LEU A 120 -1.25 2.00 -16.05
CA LEU A 120 -1.79 3.30 -15.62
C LEU A 120 -1.01 4.49 -16.13
N ASP A 121 -1.75 5.50 -16.55
CA ASP A 121 -1.21 6.79 -16.96
C ASP A 121 -1.03 7.74 -15.75
N ALA A 122 -0.13 8.72 -15.90
CA ALA A 122 0.19 9.67 -14.83
C ALA A 122 -1.03 10.43 -14.24
N PRO A 123 -2.06 10.82 -15.03
CA PRO A 123 -3.27 11.45 -14.49
C PRO A 123 -4.08 10.53 -13.55
N GLU A 124 -4.16 9.23 -13.84
CA GLU A 124 -4.93 8.28 -13.04
C GLU A 124 -4.28 8.05 -11.67
N ILE A 125 -2.95 7.94 -11.65
CA ILE A 125 -2.16 7.87 -10.41
C ILE A 125 -2.35 9.16 -9.59
N ALA A 126 -2.35 10.33 -10.25
CA ALA A 126 -2.58 11.61 -9.58
C ALA A 126 -3.98 11.67 -8.94
N ALA A 127 -5.01 11.22 -9.66
CA ALA A 127 -6.38 11.15 -9.15
C ALA A 127 -6.50 10.22 -7.93
N PHE A 128 -5.84 9.07 -7.96
CA PHE A 128 -5.80 8.16 -6.81
C PHE A 128 -5.12 8.80 -5.60
N VAL A 129 -3.96 9.44 -5.78
CA VAL A 129 -3.23 10.10 -4.69
C VAL A 129 -4.08 11.20 -4.07
N ALA A 130 -4.75 12.00 -4.89
CA ALA A 130 -5.69 13.02 -4.45
C ALA A 130 -6.84 12.45 -3.60
N ASP A 131 -7.55 11.44 -4.11
CA ASP A 131 -8.64 10.75 -3.41
C ASP A 131 -8.16 10.15 -2.08
N ARG A 132 -6.93 9.62 -2.00
CA ARG A 132 -6.38 9.15 -0.71
C ARG A 132 -6.12 10.28 0.28
N LEU A 133 -5.58 11.41 -0.17
CA LEU A 133 -5.35 12.59 0.68
C LEU A 133 -6.68 13.15 1.23
N GLU A 134 -7.72 13.21 0.41
CA GLU A 134 -9.06 13.65 0.83
C GLU A 134 -9.69 12.71 1.85
N GLN A 135 -9.40 11.41 1.76
CA GLN A 135 -9.86 10.39 2.72
C GLN A 135 -9.01 10.33 4.01
N GLY A 136 -8.07 11.28 4.20
CA GLY A 136 -7.33 11.46 5.44
C GLY A 136 -5.99 10.70 5.52
N ASP A 137 -5.58 9.99 4.47
CA ASP A 137 -4.21 9.46 4.42
C ASP A 137 -3.24 10.63 4.24
N ASN A 138 -2.07 10.57 4.89
CA ASN A 138 -0.98 11.49 4.57
C ASN A 138 -0.04 10.88 3.50
N GLN A 139 0.85 11.70 2.92
CA GLN A 139 1.78 11.23 1.89
C GLN A 139 2.71 10.10 2.38
N SER A 140 3.04 10.02 3.67
CA SER A 140 3.83 8.90 4.21
C SER A 140 3.03 7.61 4.22
N ASP A 141 1.74 7.68 4.55
CA ASP A 141 0.86 6.51 4.55
C ASP A 141 0.68 5.97 3.13
N ILE A 142 0.44 6.86 2.16
CA ILE A 142 0.34 6.51 0.73
C ILE A 142 1.66 5.88 0.25
N SER A 143 2.80 6.49 0.60
CA SER A 143 4.14 5.99 0.25
C SER A 143 4.38 4.58 0.78
N ARG A 144 4.07 4.34 2.06
CA ARG A 144 4.22 3.03 2.70
C ARG A 144 3.29 1.99 2.07
N LYS A 145 2.00 2.34 1.86
CA LYS A 145 1.00 1.41 1.32
C LYS A 145 1.27 1.06 -0.14
N LEU A 146 1.75 2.00 -0.97
CA LEU A 146 2.10 1.73 -2.38
C LEU A 146 3.51 1.15 -2.58
N GLY A 147 4.35 1.13 -1.55
CA GLY A 147 5.76 0.73 -1.69
C GLY A 147 6.57 1.66 -2.60
N LYS A 148 6.21 2.95 -2.70
CA LYS A 148 6.89 3.96 -3.53
C LYS A 148 7.55 5.02 -2.66
N PRO A 149 8.65 5.66 -3.12
CA PRO A 149 9.29 6.74 -2.38
C PRO A 149 8.35 7.91 -2.09
N ARG A 150 8.54 8.60 -0.96
CA ARG A 150 7.75 9.79 -0.62
C ARG A 150 7.85 10.89 -1.69
N ASP A 151 9.03 11.06 -2.30
CA ASP A 151 9.22 12.02 -3.39
C ASP A 151 8.30 11.71 -4.59
N TRP A 152 8.03 10.43 -4.83
CA TRP A 152 7.23 9.96 -5.96
C TRP A 152 5.79 10.34 -5.72
N VAL A 153 5.26 10.04 -4.51
CA VAL A 153 3.91 10.45 -4.09
C VAL A 153 3.75 11.96 -4.11
N SER A 154 4.76 12.72 -3.67
CA SER A 154 4.72 14.18 -3.64
C SER A 154 4.55 14.80 -5.03
N ARG A 155 5.11 14.19 -6.08
CA ARG A 155 4.95 14.70 -7.45
C ARG A 155 3.49 14.59 -7.91
N TYR A 156 2.90 13.41 -7.73
CA TYR A 156 1.49 13.16 -8.07
C TYR A 156 0.52 13.99 -7.23
N ALA A 157 0.79 14.13 -5.92
CA ALA A 157 -0.01 14.97 -5.03
C ALA A 157 -0.02 16.45 -5.49
N SER A 158 1.04 16.91 -6.14
CA SER A 158 1.13 18.30 -6.59
C SER A 158 0.28 18.60 -7.82
N VAL A 159 -0.19 17.58 -8.56
CA VAL A 159 -0.89 17.74 -9.84
C VAL A 159 -2.16 18.56 -9.69
N GLN A 160 -2.94 18.37 -8.63
CA GLN A 160 -4.15 19.17 -8.37
C GLN A 160 -3.85 20.67 -8.20
N SER A 161 -2.64 21.03 -7.75
CA SER A 161 -2.21 22.41 -7.60
C SER A 161 -1.56 22.99 -8.86
N MET A 162 -1.33 22.17 -9.89
CA MET A 162 -0.72 22.64 -11.14
C MET A 162 -1.76 23.41 -11.98
N PRO A 163 -1.33 24.46 -12.70
CA PRO A 163 -2.15 25.06 -13.75
C PRO A 163 -2.59 24.03 -14.81
N GLU A 164 -3.76 24.25 -15.40
CA GLU A 164 -4.37 23.36 -16.41
C GLU A 164 -3.42 23.09 -17.60
N PHE A 165 -2.67 24.10 -18.04
CA PHE A 165 -1.71 23.94 -19.14
C PHE A 165 -0.55 23.00 -18.82
N LEU A 166 -0.21 22.78 -17.54
CA LEU A 166 0.79 21.78 -17.13
C LEU A 166 0.15 20.41 -16.93
N GLN A 167 -1.08 20.36 -16.39
CA GLN A 167 -1.82 19.10 -16.23
C GLN A 167 -2.02 18.41 -17.59
N SER A 168 -2.35 19.18 -18.64
CA SER A 168 -2.52 18.65 -19.99
C SER A 168 -1.24 18.02 -20.58
N LYS A 169 -0.05 18.39 -20.08
CA LYS A 169 1.23 17.82 -20.53
C LYS A 169 1.49 16.42 -19.98
N LEU A 170 0.76 15.98 -18.95
CA LEU A 170 0.92 14.65 -18.35
C LEU A 170 0.58 13.50 -19.30
N ALA A 171 -0.23 13.75 -20.34
CA ALA A 171 -0.57 12.73 -21.34
C ALA A 171 0.61 12.39 -22.27
N GLY A 172 1.54 13.33 -22.47
CA GLY A 172 2.67 13.17 -23.40
C GLY A 172 4.05 13.26 -22.75
N SER A 173 4.11 13.51 -21.44
CA SER A 173 5.37 13.75 -20.71
C SER A 173 5.34 13.01 -19.38
N SER A 174 6.52 12.65 -18.88
CA SER A 174 6.60 12.01 -17.56
C SER A 174 6.14 12.98 -16.47
N ILE A 175 5.57 12.44 -15.38
CA ILE A 175 5.24 13.22 -14.17
C ILE A 175 6.46 13.99 -13.64
N ARG A 176 7.68 13.46 -13.82
CA ARG A 176 8.91 14.09 -13.35
C ARG A 176 9.22 15.34 -14.15
N ALA A 177 9.09 15.28 -15.47
CA ALA A 177 9.29 16.43 -16.35
C ALA A 177 8.29 17.55 -16.03
N VAL A 178 7.00 17.20 -15.92
CA VAL A 178 5.94 18.17 -15.60
C VAL A 178 6.13 18.77 -14.21
N TYR A 179 6.50 17.97 -13.21
CA TYR A 179 6.77 18.46 -11.85
C TYR A 179 7.96 19.44 -11.79
N GLU A 180 9.03 19.21 -12.55
CA GLU A 180 10.16 20.16 -12.63
C GLU A 180 9.73 21.50 -13.24
N LEU A 181 8.89 21.47 -14.29
CA LEU A 181 8.32 22.68 -14.90
C LEU A 181 7.38 23.39 -13.93
N TYR A 182 6.58 22.65 -13.17
CA TYR A 182 5.72 23.23 -12.13
C TYR A 182 6.52 23.97 -11.05
N GLN A 183 7.65 23.40 -10.59
CA GLN A 183 8.50 24.10 -9.62
C GLN A 183 9.14 25.35 -10.21
N ALA A 184 9.55 25.33 -11.48
CA ALA A 184 10.03 26.53 -12.15
C ALA A 184 8.91 27.58 -12.34
N TRP A 185 7.67 27.14 -12.63
CA TRP A 185 6.52 28.02 -12.80
C TRP A 185 6.17 28.76 -11.52
N ARG A 186 6.30 28.10 -10.35
CA ARG A 186 6.12 28.77 -9.04
C ARG A 186 7.10 29.91 -8.79
N GLU A 187 8.25 29.90 -9.45
CA GLU A 187 9.25 30.97 -9.38
C GLU A 187 9.06 32.01 -10.50
N GLN A 188 8.75 31.57 -11.73
CA GLN A 188 8.50 32.42 -12.89
C GLN A 188 7.33 31.91 -13.75
N PRO A 189 6.09 32.34 -13.47
CA PRO A 189 4.91 31.87 -14.20
C PRO A 189 4.95 32.16 -15.71
N HIS A 190 5.15 33.42 -16.10
CA HIS A 190 5.07 33.86 -17.49
C HIS A 190 6.13 33.23 -18.40
N ALA A 191 7.36 33.02 -17.90
CA ALA A 191 8.43 32.40 -18.67
C ALA A 191 8.10 30.94 -18.99
N VAL A 192 7.59 30.18 -18.00
CA VAL A 192 7.22 28.78 -18.19
C VAL A 192 5.99 28.64 -19.08
N GLU A 193 4.98 29.50 -18.92
CA GLU A 193 3.77 29.51 -19.77
C GLU A 193 4.12 29.70 -21.26
N THR A 194 4.97 30.69 -21.57
CA THR A 194 5.39 30.98 -22.95
C THR A 194 6.14 29.78 -23.57
N LEU A 195 7.00 29.13 -22.79
CA LEU A 195 7.78 27.96 -23.25
C LEU A 195 6.89 26.72 -23.43
N CYS A 196 5.96 26.49 -22.51
CA CYS A 196 5.03 25.36 -22.57
C CYS A 196 3.99 25.51 -23.70
N ALA A 197 3.70 26.74 -24.13
CA ALA A 197 2.88 26.98 -25.31
C ALA A 197 3.58 26.57 -26.62
N ALA A 198 4.92 26.60 -26.67
CA ALA A 198 5.71 26.27 -27.87
C ALA A 198 5.97 24.77 -28.07
N GLN A 199 5.72 23.93 -27.05
CA GLN A 199 5.99 22.49 -27.11
C GLN A 199 4.86 21.65 -26.52
N GLU A 200 4.54 20.55 -27.18
CA GLU A 200 3.47 19.64 -26.76
C GLU A 200 3.92 18.68 -25.64
N SER A 201 5.17 18.21 -25.67
CA SER A 201 5.72 17.26 -24.70
C SER A 201 7.17 17.56 -24.31
N PHE A 202 7.58 17.02 -23.16
CA PHE A 202 8.91 17.23 -22.59
C PHE A 202 9.52 15.92 -22.10
N THR A 203 10.78 15.71 -22.45
CA THR A 203 11.63 14.70 -21.79
C THR A 203 12.15 15.24 -20.45
N ASP A 204 12.48 14.34 -19.53
CA ASP A 204 13.05 14.69 -18.21
C ASP A 204 14.29 15.59 -18.32
N ALA A 205 15.18 15.27 -19.27
CA ALA A 205 16.39 16.03 -19.50
C ALA A 205 16.07 17.44 -20.01
N HIS A 206 15.12 17.56 -20.94
CA HIS A 206 14.73 18.85 -21.51
C HIS A 206 14.06 19.73 -20.46
N ALA A 207 13.08 19.20 -19.72
CA ALA A 207 12.40 19.90 -18.63
C ALA A 207 13.40 20.42 -17.58
N ARG A 208 14.38 19.58 -17.20
CA ARG A 208 15.42 19.97 -16.24
C ARG A 208 16.32 21.08 -16.77
N GLN A 209 16.70 21.04 -18.05
CA GLN A 209 17.52 22.08 -18.67
C GLN A 209 16.76 23.41 -18.72
N LEU A 210 15.50 23.40 -19.13
CA LEU A 210 14.65 24.59 -19.18
C LEU A 210 14.46 25.19 -17.78
N ALA A 211 14.08 24.36 -16.80
CA ALA A 211 13.91 24.81 -15.42
C ALA A 211 15.21 25.40 -14.84
N ARG A 212 16.40 24.92 -15.25
CA ARG A 212 17.67 25.53 -14.86
C ARG A 212 17.91 26.88 -15.53
N LYS A 213 17.64 26.99 -16.84
CA LYS A 213 17.84 28.23 -17.61
C LYS A 213 17.00 29.38 -17.04
N ILE A 214 15.71 29.12 -16.81
CA ILE A 214 14.78 30.09 -16.22
C ILE A 214 15.30 30.56 -14.84
N ARG A 215 15.74 29.62 -13.99
CA ARG A 215 16.30 29.95 -12.67
C ARG A 215 17.62 30.73 -12.72
N SER A 216 18.47 30.48 -13.71
CA SER A 216 19.71 31.24 -13.89
C SER A 216 19.47 32.66 -14.40
N GLU A 217 18.46 32.87 -15.24
CA GLU A 217 18.08 34.20 -15.74
C GLU A 217 17.53 35.09 -14.60
N VAL A 218 16.85 34.50 -13.60
CA VAL A 218 16.44 35.19 -12.37
C VAL A 218 17.65 35.68 -11.56
N ARG A 219 18.67 34.84 -11.40
CA ARG A 219 19.87 35.18 -10.62
C ARG A 219 20.82 36.13 -11.36
N GLY A 220 20.62 36.33 -12.66
CA GLY A 220 21.49 37.09 -13.54
C GLY A 220 21.06 38.53 -13.85
N SER A 221 19.96 39.04 -13.28
CA SER A 221 19.62 40.48 -13.38
C SER A 221 20.27 41.25 -12.22
N PRO A 222 21.35 42.04 -12.45
CA PRO A 222 21.87 42.94 -11.45
C PRO A 222 20.96 44.17 -11.36
N ALA A 223 20.78 44.67 -10.14
CA ALA A 223 20.27 46.00 -9.91
C ALA A 223 21.24 47.02 -10.55
N ASP A 224 20.82 47.67 -11.63
CA ASP A 224 21.40 48.94 -12.04
C ASP A 224 21.00 50.00 -11.01
N GLY A 225 21.97 50.40 -10.22
CA GLY A 225 21.87 51.44 -9.21
C GLY A 225 23.27 51.86 -8.80
N GLU A 226 23.89 52.67 -9.65
CA GLU A 226 25.15 53.36 -9.37
C GLU A 226 25.06 54.12 -8.04
N GLY A 227 26.00 53.85 -7.14
CA GLY A 227 26.34 54.70 -6.00
C GLY A 227 27.86 54.83 -5.93
N PRO A 228 28.44 56.04 -5.82
CA PRO A 228 29.87 56.26 -6.01
C PRO A 228 30.69 55.85 -4.77
N PRO A 229 32.00 55.62 -4.93
CA PRO A 229 32.87 55.07 -3.89
C PRO A 229 33.50 56.17 -3.03
N GLY A 230 33.61 55.91 -1.72
CA GLY A 230 34.63 56.54 -0.88
C GLY A 230 34.22 56.85 0.55
N ALA A 231 34.64 56.00 1.50
CA ALA A 231 35.39 56.40 2.70
C ALA A 231 35.66 55.16 3.59
N GLN A 232 36.93 54.80 3.72
CA GLN A 232 37.43 53.80 4.66
C GLN A 232 37.59 54.38 6.06
N ALA A 233 37.18 53.59 7.06
CA ALA A 233 37.87 53.37 8.36
C ALA A 233 37.10 52.21 9.03
N GLY A 234 37.65 51.12 9.55
CA GLY A 234 38.99 50.83 10.03
C GLY A 234 38.87 50.20 11.42
N ARG A 235 39.03 48.85 11.46
CA ARG A 235 39.46 47.99 12.59
C ARG A 235 38.40 47.43 13.59
N SER A 236 38.06 46.15 13.36
CA SER A 236 38.07 44.93 14.22
C SER A 236 38.59 45.01 15.69
N PRO A 237 38.46 43.94 16.53
CA PRO A 237 37.59 42.74 16.54
C PRO A 237 37.05 42.35 17.97
N ILE A 238 36.46 41.14 18.09
CA ILE A 238 36.47 40.21 19.28
C ILE A 238 35.15 39.96 20.05
N ALA A 239 34.89 38.65 20.21
CA ALA A 239 34.27 37.89 21.31
C ALA A 239 32.75 37.59 21.33
N SER A 240 32.45 36.29 21.26
CA SER A 240 31.49 35.62 22.17
C SER A 240 32.04 35.63 23.61
N PRO A 241 31.19 35.71 24.65
CA PRO A 241 30.92 34.51 25.49
C PRO A 241 29.45 34.42 25.97
N VAL A 242 28.83 33.24 26.06
CA VAL A 242 28.69 32.34 27.23
C VAL A 242 27.88 32.89 28.43
N ALA A 243 26.72 32.22 28.64
CA ALA A 243 26.01 31.83 29.87
C ALA A 243 25.56 32.86 30.93
N LEU A 244 24.30 32.68 31.38
CA LEU A 244 23.89 32.65 32.80
C LEU A 244 22.52 31.92 32.93
N ARG A 245 22.48 30.88 33.77
CA ARG A 245 21.29 30.26 34.40
C ARG A 245 21.03 30.97 35.76
N PRO A 246 20.18 30.48 36.69
CA PRO A 246 18.80 29.97 36.69
C PRO A 246 17.91 30.69 37.74
N SER A 247 16.60 30.38 37.82
CA SER A 247 15.89 30.36 39.12
C SER A 247 14.82 29.26 39.14
N GLU A 248 14.83 28.51 40.23
CA GLU A 248 14.09 27.28 40.53
C GLU A 248 12.80 27.55 41.33
N ARG A 249 12.04 26.44 41.49
CA ARG A 249 11.05 26.08 42.54
C ARG A 249 9.58 26.34 42.20
N ASP A 250 8.62 25.46 42.46
CA ASP A 250 8.60 24.08 43.00
C ASP A 250 7.21 23.50 42.69
N GLY A 251 7.08 22.18 42.51
CA GLY A 251 5.76 21.57 42.28
C GLY A 251 5.69 20.10 41.85
N VAL A 252 6.50 19.24 42.49
CA VAL A 252 6.38 17.77 42.70
C VAL A 252 5.15 17.04 42.12
N THR A 253 5.36 16.02 41.27
CA THR A 253 5.06 14.61 41.63
C THR A 253 5.85 13.64 40.76
N ALA A 254 6.62 12.77 41.42
CA ALA A 254 7.53 11.80 40.85
C ALA A 254 6.82 10.49 40.54
N ILE A 255 7.13 9.86 39.39
CA ILE A 255 7.22 8.41 39.28
C ILE A 255 8.45 8.07 38.44
N ALA A 256 9.28 7.22 39.01
CA ALA A 256 10.66 6.95 38.63
C ALA A 256 10.81 6.07 37.39
N GLU A 257 11.78 6.41 36.56
CA GLU A 257 12.42 5.46 35.64
C GLU A 257 13.36 4.54 36.44
N LYS A 258 13.23 3.22 36.22
CA LYS A 258 14.20 2.18 36.58
C LYS A 258 14.34 1.22 35.39
N PRO A 259 15.44 0.45 35.29
CA PRO A 259 16.12 0.18 34.03
C PRO A 259 15.77 -1.18 33.45
N LEU A 260 16.27 -1.39 32.22
CA LEU A 260 16.43 -2.66 31.52
C LEU A 260 16.69 -3.86 32.46
N ASN A 261 15.76 -4.82 32.52
CA ASN A 261 15.99 -6.28 32.55
C ASN A 261 14.72 -7.05 32.94
N SER A 262 14.14 -7.80 32.00
CA SER A 262 14.16 -9.27 32.04
C SER A 262 13.39 -9.82 30.83
N LEU A 263 13.92 -10.89 30.23
CA LEU A 263 13.29 -11.66 29.15
C LEU A 263 12.05 -12.46 29.60
N ALA A 264 11.63 -12.33 30.87
CA ALA A 264 10.54 -13.12 31.45
C ALA A 264 9.16 -12.46 31.33
N ASP A 265 9.07 -11.13 31.20
CA ASP A 265 7.80 -10.40 31.21
C ASP A 265 7.09 -10.29 29.84
N ARG A 266 7.64 -10.89 28.79
CA ARG A 266 6.94 -11.03 27.49
C ARG A 266 6.12 -12.31 27.35
N ASN A 267 6.16 -13.21 28.34
CA ASN A 267 5.54 -14.54 28.26
C ASN A 267 4.09 -14.61 28.79
N ALA A 268 3.41 -13.47 28.97
CA ALA A 268 2.07 -13.45 29.56
C ALA A 268 1.07 -12.58 28.78
N ARG A 269 0.90 -12.83 27.47
CA ARG A 269 -0.33 -12.48 26.74
C ARG A 269 -0.69 -13.57 25.72
N MET A 270 -1.63 -14.42 26.15
CA MET A 270 -2.68 -15.08 25.35
C MET A 270 -2.27 -16.12 24.28
N SER A 271 -2.41 -17.38 24.71
CA SER A 271 -2.94 -18.61 24.09
C SER A 271 -2.62 -19.06 22.65
N PRO A 272 -2.46 -20.38 22.43
CA PRO A 272 -1.73 -20.99 21.33
C PRO A 272 -2.68 -21.68 20.35
N SER A 273 -3.09 -21.01 19.28
CA SER A 273 -4.03 -21.63 18.31
C SER A 273 -3.34 -22.45 17.21
N LEU A 274 -2.00 -22.42 17.14
CA LEU A 274 -1.25 -23.07 16.07
C LEU A 274 -0.01 -23.78 16.62
N THR A 275 -0.03 -25.12 16.58
CA THR A 275 1.14 -25.94 16.88
C THR A 275 1.61 -26.61 15.60
N ILE A 276 2.77 -26.20 15.09
CA ILE A 276 3.38 -26.83 13.91
C ILE A 276 4.39 -27.86 14.40
N ARG A 277 4.07 -29.15 14.26
CA ARG A 277 5.03 -30.23 14.48
C ARG A 277 5.95 -30.32 13.28
N VAL A 278 7.24 -30.32 13.55
CA VAL A 278 8.28 -30.41 12.54
C VAL A 278 9.27 -31.51 12.87
N ARG A 279 9.90 -32.03 11.83
CA ARG A 279 11.04 -32.92 11.91
C ARG A 279 12.28 -32.17 11.48
N HIS A 280 13.30 -32.18 12.32
CA HIS A 280 14.64 -31.74 11.96
C HIS A 280 15.57 -32.93 12.05
N GLN A 281 16.09 -33.38 10.90
CA GLN A 281 16.81 -34.65 10.78
C GLN A 281 15.94 -35.83 11.24
N ASP A 282 16.29 -36.48 12.35
CA ASP A 282 15.56 -37.62 12.95
C ASP A 282 14.88 -37.25 14.28
N ARG A 283 14.78 -35.95 14.59
CA ARG A 283 14.21 -35.41 15.84
C ARG A 283 12.88 -34.70 15.54
N MET A 284 11.86 -35.03 16.31
CA MET A 284 10.55 -34.36 16.25
C MET A 284 10.50 -33.21 17.25
N GLY A 285 9.81 -32.13 16.89
CA GLY A 285 9.60 -31.00 17.78
C GLY A 285 8.48 -30.09 17.30
N CYS A 286 8.31 -28.94 17.96
CA CYS A 286 7.41 -27.89 17.53
C CYS A 286 8.17 -26.64 17.09
N LEU A 287 7.69 -26.01 16.02
CA LEU A 287 8.19 -24.74 15.55
C LEU A 287 7.62 -23.61 16.41
N LEU A 288 8.50 -22.81 17.01
CA LEU A 288 8.14 -21.64 17.79
C LEU A 288 7.94 -20.45 16.85
N ILE A 289 6.72 -20.27 16.37
CA ILE A 289 6.32 -19.21 15.42
C ILE A 289 6.40 -17.80 16.02
N ASP A 290 6.40 -17.69 17.35
CA ASP A 290 6.48 -16.44 18.11
C ASP A 290 7.94 -15.98 18.37
N ARG A 291 8.93 -16.81 18.02
CA ARG A 291 10.35 -16.56 18.30
C ARG A 291 11.16 -16.42 17.02
N LEU A 292 11.66 -15.21 16.78
CA LEU A 292 12.59 -14.93 15.68
C LEU A 292 13.98 -15.50 15.98
N ALA A 293 14.58 -16.17 14.98
CA ALA A 293 15.95 -16.67 15.09
C ALA A 293 16.97 -15.53 15.11
N SER A 294 17.91 -15.58 16.05
CA SER A 294 19.00 -14.61 16.19
C SER A 294 19.93 -14.58 14.97
N ARG A 295 20.01 -15.71 14.24
CA ARG A 295 20.81 -15.86 13.02
C ARG A 295 20.12 -15.40 11.72
N GLY A 296 18.96 -14.73 11.83
CA GLY A 296 18.23 -14.13 10.71
C GLY A 296 17.24 -15.06 10.02
N SER A 297 16.58 -14.57 8.95
CA SER A 297 15.39 -15.17 8.32
C SER A 297 15.56 -16.55 7.66
N ARG A 298 16.78 -17.10 7.65
CA ARG A 298 17.07 -18.45 7.13
C ARG A 298 17.12 -19.52 8.22
N HIS A 299 16.85 -19.16 9.47
CA HIS A 299 16.85 -20.08 10.60
C HIS A 299 15.47 -20.08 11.27
N ALA A 300 15.08 -21.23 11.77
CA ALA A 300 13.84 -21.47 12.51
C ALA A 300 14.19 -21.86 13.94
N VAL A 301 13.34 -21.48 14.90
CA VAL A 301 13.52 -21.82 16.31
C VAL A 301 12.58 -22.98 16.65
N LEU A 302 13.15 -24.12 17.04
CA LEU A 302 12.41 -25.34 17.34
C LEU A 302 12.52 -25.71 18.81
N LEU A 303 11.43 -26.16 19.41
CA LEU A 303 11.46 -26.88 20.68
C LEU A 303 11.38 -28.38 20.38
N ILE A 304 12.48 -29.09 20.58
CA ILE A 304 12.57 -30.51 20.25
C ILE A 304 11.96 -31.34 21.39
N ASP A 305 11.19 -32.37 21.03
CA ASP A 305 10.54 -33.26 21.98
C ASP A 305 11.59 -33.90 22.90
N GLY A 306 11.45 -33.70 24.22
CA GLY A 306 12.40 -34.18 25.23
C GLY A 306 13.48 -33.18 25.64
N THR A 307 13.48 -31.95 25.11
CA THR A 307 14.35 -30.85 25.54
C THR A 307 13.54 -29.64 25.98
N GLU A 308 13.93 -28.99 27.09
CA GLU A 308 13.30 -27.75 27.57
C GLU A 308 13.85 -26.49 26.87
N GLU A 309 14.97 -26.63 26.16
CA GLU A 309 15.62 -25.53 25.45
C GLU A 309 15.27 -25.54 23.97
N ALA A 310 15.02 -24.35 23.41
CA ALA A 310 14.76 -24.18 22.00
C ALA A 310 16.07 -24.06 21.20
N GLU A 311 16.14 -24.78 20.08
CA GLU A 311 17.30 -24.85 19.19
C GLU A 311 17.06 -24.04 17.91
N GLU A 312 18.05 -23.25 17.48
CA GLU A 312 18.01 -22.57 16.18
C GLU A 312 18.60 -23.47 15.09
N VAL A 313 17.78 -23.85 14.11
CA VAL A 313 18.20 -24.71 13.00
C VAL A 313 17.98 -24.00 11.66
N PRO A 314 18.74 -24.32 10.61
CA PRO A 314 18.48 -23.79 9.27
C PRO A 314 17.06 -24.18 8.81
N ALA A 315 16.28 -23.23 8.30
CA ALA A 315 14.93 -23.50 7.82
C ALA A 315 14.90 -24.55 6.69
N SER A 316 16.01 -24.68 5.93
CA SER A 316 16.16 -25.68 4.87
C SER A 316 16.25 -27.12 5.36
N THR A 317 16.53 -27.37 6.64
CA THR A 317 16.67 -28.71 7.21
C THR A 317 15.42 -29.18 7.98
N VAL A 318 14.36 -28.36 7.96
CA VAL A 318 13.11 -28.60 8.70
C VAL A 318 12.03 -29.07 7.75
N THR A 319 11.39 -30.19 8.08
CA THR A 319 10.22 -30.72 7.35
C THR A 319 9.00 -30.58 8.23
N ILE A 320 7.94 -29.95 7.73
CA ILE A 320 6.66 -29.85 8.44
C ILE A 320 5.97 -31.20 8.35
N GLU A 321 5.58 -31.73 9.51
CA GLU A 321 4.94 -33.04 9.64
C GLU A 321 3.45 -32.92 9.86
N GLU A 322 3.07 -32.00 10.74
CA GLU A 322 1.68 -31.84 11.15
C GLU A 322 1.45 -30.39 11.55
N ILE A 323 0.30 -29.85 11.15
CA ILE A 323 -0.15 -28.52 11.56
C ILE A 323 -1.44 -28.73 12.35
N LEU A 324 -1.36 -28.54 13.66
CA LEU A 324 -2.46 -28.70 14.58
C LEU A 324 -3.02 -27.33 14.93
N PHE A 325 -4.31 -27.16 14.65
CA PHE A 325 -5.10 -26.04 15.12
C PHE A 325 -5.85 -26.50 16.37
N ALA A 326 -5.65 -25.80 17.49
CA ALA A 326 -6.39 -26.06 18.73
C ALA A 326 -7.73 -25.31 18.73
#